data_AF-A0A958HI67-F1
#
_entry.id   AF-A0A958HI67-F1
#
_cell.length_a   1.000
_cell.length_b   1.000
_cell.length_c   1.000
_cell.angle_alpha   90.00
_cell.angle_beta   90.00
_cell.angle_gamma   90.00
#
_symmetry.space_group_name_H-M   'P 1'
#
loop_
_entity.id
_entity.type
_entity.pdbx_description
1 polymer ?
#
loop_
_entity_poly.entity_id
_entity_poly.type
_entity_poly.pdbx_seq_one_letter_code
_entity_poly.pdbx_strand_id
1 'polypeptide(L)' 'GETGLLTPPGDVAALTQALDQLLASPEERLRLGSAGRRLVEQRYQVRTQVAAVQEFYDEMLAGRF' A
#
# COMPACT_ATOMS: atom_id res chain seq x y z
N GLY A 1 -6.49 -11.92 0.60
CA GLY A 1 -6.55 -10.45 0.66
C GLY A 1 -6.59 -9.86 -0.74
N GLU A 2 -6.58 -8.54 -0.85
CA GLU A 2 -6.58 -7.85 -2.16
C GLU A 2 -5.18 -7.41 -2.59
N THR A 3 -4.44 -6.74 -1.70
CA THR A 3 -3.09 -6.21 -1.98
C THR A 3 -1.98 -6.89 -1.18
N GLY A 4 -2.34 -7.90 -0.40
CA GLY A 4 -1.44 -8.68 0.46
C GLY A 4 -2.21 -9.55 1.44
N LEU A 5 -1.47 -10.13 2.39
CA LEU A 5 -1.99 -10.88 3.53
C LEU A 5 -1.54 -10.20 4.81
N LEU A 6 -2.45 -10.06 5.77
CA LEU A 6 -2.14 -9.50 7.09
C LEU A 6 -1.90 -10.63 8.08
N THR A 7 -0.92 -10.44 8.95
CA THR A 7 -0.62 -11.34 10.06
C THR A 7 -0.59 -10.54 11.36
N PRO A 8 -0.89 -11.17 12.50
CA PRO A 8 -0.75 -10.52 13.80
C PRO A 8 0.71 -10.09 14.04
N PRO A 9 0.96 -8.95 14.72
CA PRO A 9 2.30 -8.55 15.10
C PRO A 9 2.97 -9.60 15.99
N GLY A 10 4.21 -9.96 15.67
CA GLY A 10 5.01 -10.92 16.45
C GLY A 10 4.64 -12.40 16.26
N ASP A 11 3.59 -12.71 15.50
CA ASP A 11 3.20 -14.09 15.21
C ASP A 11 4.00 -14.66 14.03
N VAL A 12 5.10 -15.33 14.37
CA VAL A 12 5.98 -15.98 13.39
C VAL A 12 5.26 -17.12 12.66
N ALA A 13 4.42 -17.89 13.36
CA ALA A 13 3.74 -19.03 12.76
C ALA A 13 2.72 -18.59 11.70
N ALA A 14 1.94 -17.54 11.99
CA ALA A 14 1.02 -16.94 11.02
C ALA A 14 1.76 -16.38 9.80
N LEU A 15 2.93 -15.75 10.00
CA LEU A 15 3.76 -15.27 8.90
C LEU A 15 4.31 -16.42 8.03
N THR A 16 4.85 -17.46 8.65
CA THR A 16 5.34 -18.65 7.93
C THR A 16 4.23 -19.27 7.09
N GLN A 17 3.05 -19.46 7.67
CA GLN A 17 1.92 -20.04 6.94
C GLN A 17 1.48 -19.16 5.76
N ALA A 18 1.45 -17.83 5.91
CA ALA A 18 1.12 -16.92 4.83
C ALA A 18 2.17 -16.98 3.70
N LEU A 19 3.45 -17.09 4.03
CA LEU A 19 4.52 -17.26 3.06
C LEU A 19 4.40 -18.59 2.32
N ASP A 20 4.15 -19.70 3.02
CA ASP A 20 3.98 -21.02 2.41
C ASP A 20 2.82 -21.04 1.40
N GLN A 21 1.70 -20.40 1.73
CA GLN A 21 0.56 -20.25 0.80
C GLN A 21 0.96 -19.52 -0.48
N LEU A 22 1.74 -18.44 -0.36
CA LEU A 22 2.19 -17.66 -1.52
C LEU A 22 3.30 -18.35 -2.31
N LEU A 23 4.13 -19.18 -1.67
CA LEU A 23 5.13 -19.99 -2.35
C LEU A 23 4.47 -21.10 -3.18
N ALA A 24 3.45 -21.75 -2.62
CA ALA A 24 2.69 -22.82 -3.26
C ALA A 24 1.81 -22.35 -4.44
N SER A 25 1.44 -21.06 -4.50
CA SER A 25 0.61 -20.50 -5.57
C SER A 25 1.26 -19.31 -6.29
N PRO A 26 1.93 -19.53 -7.44
CA PRO A 26 2.47 -18.46 -8.27
C PRO A 26 1.42 -17.45 -8.76
N GLU A 27 0.21 -17.93 -9.05
CA GLU A 27 -0.90 -17.09 -9.51
C GLU A 27 -1.32 -16.10 -8.41
N GLU A 28 -1.55 -16.58 -7.19
CA GLU A 28 -1.96 -15.74 -6.07
C GLU A 28 -0.88 -14.71 -5.72
N ARG A 29 0.38 -15.13 -5.76
CA ARG A 29 1.54 -14.24 -5.57
C ARG A 29 1.57 -13.10 -6.59
N LEU A 30 1.34 -13.40 -7.88
CA LEU A 30 1.27 -12.38 -8.93
C LEU A 30 0.04 -11.47 -8.79
N ARG A 31 -1.11 -12.05 -8.47
CA ARG A 31 -2.37 -11.32 -8.30
C ARG A 31 -2.24 -10.26 -7.20
N LEU A 32 -1.83 -10.68 -6.01
CA LEU A 32 -1.65 -9.80 -4.86
C LEU A 32 -0.56 -8.76 -5.09
N GLY A 33 0.59 -9.16 -5.63
CA GLY A 33 1.69 -8.24 -5.93
C GLY A 33 1.30 -7.15 -6.93
N SER A 34 0.59 -7.53 -7.99
CA SER A 34 0.11 -6.56 -8.99
C SER A 34 -0.93 -5.59 -8.42
N ALA A 35 -1.82 -6.08 -7.55
CA ALA A 35 -2.83 -5.25 -6.89
C ALA A 35 -2.20 -4.28 -5.90
N GLY A 36 -1.23 -4.73 -5.10
CA GLY A 36 -0.45 -3.88 -4.20
C GLY A 36 0.28 -2.77 -4.96
N ARG A 37 0.92 -3.11 -6.09
CA ARG A 37 1.58 -2.12 -6.95
C ARG A 37 0.61 -1.08 -7.49
N ARG A 38 -0.52 -1.50 -8.07
CA ARG A 38 -1.55 -0.57 -8.58
C ARG A 38 -2.05 0.38 -7.49
N LEU A 39 -2.26 -0.12 -6.27
CA LEU A 39 -2.70 0.72 -5.15
C LEU A 39 -1.69 1.82 -4.82
N VAL A 40 -0.39 1.49 -4.74
CA VAL A 40 0.67 2.47 -4.50
C VAL A 40 0.74 3.49 -5.63
N GLU A 41 0.71 3.02 -6.87
CA GLU A 41 0.76 3.87 -8.07
C GLU A 41 -0.47 4.77 -8.20
N GLN A 42 -1.64 4.40 -7.67
CA GLN A 42 -2.84 5.22 -7.78
C GLN A 42 -3.02 6.17 -6.59
N ARG A 43 -2.71 5.71 -5.38
CA ARG A 43 -3.11 6.40 -4.13
C ARG A 43 -1.95 7.00 -3.34
N TYR A 44 -0.74 6.46 -3.49
CA TYR A 44 0.40 6.82 -2.65
C TYR A 44 1.60 7.36 -3.43
N GLN A 45 1.36 7.94 -4.62
CA GLN A 45 2.42 8.63 -5.35
C GLN A 45 2.93 9.84 -4.56
N VAL A 46 4.19 9.77 -4.13
CA VAL A 46 4.84 10.81 -3.33
C VAL A 46 4.74 12.18 -3.98
N ARG A 47 4.92 12.28 -5.31
CA ARG A 47 4.82 13.56 -6.03
C ARG A 47 3.44 14.19 -5.88
N THR A 48 2.39 13.40 -6.08
CA THR A 48 1.00 13.87 -5.97
C THR A 48 0.65 14.24 -4.53
N GLN A 49 1.09 13.43 -3.56
CA GLN A 49 0.84 13.69 -2.14
C GLN A 49 1.57 14.96 -1.67
N VAL A 50 2.82 15.17 -2.08
CA VAL A 50 3.58 16.39 -1.76
C VAL A 50 2.93 17.62 -2.39
N ALA A 51 2.51 17.55 -3.65
CA ALA A 51 1.82 18.66 -4.31
C ALA A 51 0.53 19.06 -3.58
N ALA A 52 -0.28 18.07 -3.18
CA ALA A 52 -1.51 18.34 -2.42
C ALA A 52 -1.26 19.00 -1.06
N VAL A 53 -0.20 18.58 -0.35
CA VAL A 53 0.20 19.20 0.92
C VAL A 53 0.72 20.63 0.70
N GLN A 54 1.49 20.86 -0.37
CA GLN A 54 1.99 22.19 -0.72
C GLN A 54 0.85 23.14 -1.07
N GLU A 55 -0.09 22.71 -1.91
CA GLU A 55 -1.26 23.50 -2.30
C GLU A 55 -2.10 23.90 -1.08
N PHE A 56 -2.32 22.96 -0.15
CA PHE A 56 -2.99 23.25 1.10
C PHE A 56 -2.27 24.32 1.94
N TYR A 57 -0.94 24.27 2.03
CA TYR A 57 -0.18 25.32 2.73
C TYR A 57 -0.22 26.66 1.98
N ASP A 58 -0.19 26.66 0.65
CA ASP A 58 -0.27 27.89 -0.15
C ASP A 58 -1.65 28.56 0.00
N GLU A 59 -2.74 27.79 0.08
CA GLU A 59 -4.07 28.30 0.40
C GLU A 59 -4.12 28.93 1.80
N MET A 60 -3.47 28.30 2.79
CA MET A 60 -3.47 28.77 4.17
C MET A 60 -2.72 30.09 4.30
N LEU A 61 -1.55 30.17 3.68
CA LEU A 61 -0.71 31.37 3.68
C LEU A 61 -1.35 32.52 2.88
N ALA A 62 -2.15 32.20 1.86
CA ALA A 62 -2.87 33.20 1.07
C ALA A 62 -4.20 33.66 1.70
N GLY A 63 -4.61 33.08 2.83
CA GLY A 63 -5.86 33.44 3.51
C GLY A 63 -7.13 33.05 2.74
N ARG A 64 -7.05 32.04 1.86
CA ARG A 64 -8.18 31.55 1.04
C ARG A 64 -8.84 30.34 1.69
N PHE A 65 -9.42 30.53 2.88
CA PHE A 65 -10.16 29.53 3.65
C PHE A 65 -11.59 29.99 3.91
#